data_AF-A0A7S0VN75-F1
#
_entry.id   AF-A0A7S0VN75-F1
#
_cell.length_a   1.000
_cell.length_b   1.000
_cell.length_c   1.000
_cell.angle_alpha   90.00
_cell.angle_beta   90.00
_cell.angle_gamma   90.00
#
_symmetry.space_group_name_H-M   'P 1'
#
loop_
_entity.id
_entity.type
_entity.pdbx_description
1 polymer ?
#
loop_
_entity_poly.entity_id
_entity_poly.type
_entity_poly.pdbx_seq_one_letter_code
_entity_poly.pdbx_strand_id
1 'polypeptide(L)'
;FWEVREKQLGRKSFIFKSNKNRLMFLASGVASAGGAAFRSPVGGVIWAFEEFAGFWSQETMGRCVMAALCATTTAWYFVPSQGKLSDEMSLRGTYDFTVIRMEPLAHGQTTDINVRLWEIPIFILIGIFGGTQGGAFVMISGAWLAPLRKRIFAFENGKYYRLAGVALFT
;
A
#
# COMPACT_ATOMS: atom_id res chain seq x y z
N PHE A 1 27.80 -11.77 34.94
CA PHE A 1 27.03 -10.65 34.34
C PHE A 1 26.71 -10.90 32.85
N TRP A 2 27.67 -11.33 32.03
CA TRP A 2 27.49 -11.64 30.59
C TRP A 2 26.59 -12.86 30.29
N GLU A 3 26.69 -13.92 31.09
CA GLU A 3 25.92 -15.16 30.91
C GLU A 3 24.41 -15.01 31.20
N VAL A 4 24.06 -14.11 32.13
CA VAL A 4 22.67 -13.71 32.40
C VAL A 4 22.12 -12.90 31.22
N ARG A 5 22.95 -12.07 30.57
CA ARG A 5 22.58 -11.32 29.35
C ARG A 5 22.28 -12.26 28.20
N GLU A 6 23.09 -13.31 27.97
CA GLU A 6 22.85 -14.28 26.91
C GLU A 6 21.60 -15.13 27.13
N LYS A 7 21.32 -15.58 28.36
CA LYS A 7 20.06 -16.29 28.67
C LYS A 7 18.84 -15.37 28.51
N GLN A 8 18.97 -14.07 28.82
CA GLN A 8 17.93 -13.07 28.57
C GLN A 8 17.79 -12.74 27.06
N LEU A 9 18.88 -12.70 26.31
CA LEU A 9 18.90 -12.49 24.85
C LEU A 9 18.32 -13.69 24.09
N GLY A 10 18.67 -14.92 24.48
CA GLY A 10 18.11 -16.15 23.94
C GLY A 10 16.61 -16.27 24.22
N ARG A 11 16.16 -15.88 25.42
CA ARG A 11 14.74 -15.80 25.78
C ARG A 11 14.00 -14.68 25.02
N LYS A 12 14.66 -13.54 24.73
CA LYS A 12 14.10 -12.45 23.89
C LYS A 12 13.83 -12.88 22.44
N SER A 13 14.65 -13.76 21.87
CA SER A 13 14.40 -14.30 20.52
C SER A 13 13.10 -15.12 20.43
N PHE A 14 12.68 -15.72 21.55
CA PHE A 14 11.44 -16.51 21.62
C PHE A 14 10.19 -15.63 21.75
N ILE A 15 10.32 -14.40 22.26
CA ILE A 15 9.19 -13.46 22.48
C ILE A 15 8.49 -13.10 21.16
N PHE A 16 9.23 -12.98 20.05
CA PHE A 16 8.67 -12.60 18.75
C PHE A 16 8.36 -13.78 17.82
N LYS A 17 8.64 -15.02 18.23
CA LYS A 17 8.43 -16.20 17.38
C LYS A 17 6.97 -16.64 17.27
N SER A 18 6.09 -16.16 18.15
CA SER A 18 4.65 -16.46 18.11
C SER A 18 4.03 -16.04 16.78
N ASN A 19 3.15 -16.89 16.23
CA ASN A 19 2.45 -16.61 14.97
C ASN A 19 1.69 -15.28 15.02
N LYS A 20 1.12 -14.93 16.18
CA LYS A 20 0.45 -13.63 16.38
C LYS A 20 1.43 -12.46 16.21
N ASN A 21 2.59 -12.53 16.84
CA ASN A 21 3.60 -11.48 16.76
C ASN A 21 4.16 -11.35 15.34
N ARG A 22 4.37 -12.46 14.64
CA ARG A 22 4.80 -12.45 13.22
C ARG A 22 3.78 -11.75 12.32
N LEU A 23 2.49 -12.06 12.50
CA LEU A 23 1.42 -11.39 11.74
C LEU A 23 1.33 -9.90 12.06
N MET A 24 1.52 -9.50 13.33
CA MET A 24 1.55 -8.08 13.70
C MET A 24 2.71 -7.33 13.02
N PHE A 25 3.89 -7.94 12.90
CA PHE A 25 5.02 -7.34 12.18
C PHE A 25 4.80 -7.28 10.67
N LEU A 26 4.15 -8.30 10.09
CA LEU A 26 3.78 -8.29 8.68
C LEU A 26 2.74 -7.19 8.40
N ALA A 27 1.70 -7.09 9.24
CA ALA A 27 0.68 -6.07 9.12
C ALA A 27 1.26 -4.65 9.25
N SER A 28 2.13 -4.40 10.24
CA SER A 28 2.78 -3.09 10.37
C SER A 28 3.71 -2.76 9.21
N GLY A 29 4.42 -3.76 8.68
CA GLY A 29 5.23 -3.66 7.47
C GLY A 29 4.41 -3.24 6.25
N VAL A 30 3.31 -3.95 5.97
CA VAL A 30 2.40 -3.63 4.85
C VAL A 30 1.76 -2.26 5.04
N ALA A 31 1.34 -1.93 6.27
CA ALA A 31 0.77 -0.63 6.58
C ALA A 31 1.75 0.51 6.28
N SER A 32 3.01 0.36 6.68
CA SER A 32 4.07 1.33 6.38
C SER A 32 4.36 1.46 4.89
N ALA A 33 4.38 0.35 4.15
CA ALA A 33 4.62 0.36 2.71
C ALA A 33 3.46 1.02 1.95
N GLY A 34 2.20 0.67 2.28
CA GLY A 34 1.02 1.30 1.70
C GLY A 34 0.94 2.79 2.04
N GLY A 35 1.25 3.15 3.29
CA GLY A 35 1.39 4.55 3.71
C GLY A 35 2.41 5.30 2.86
N ALA A 36 3.63 4.79 2.74
CA ALA A 36 4.69 5.44 1.95
C ALA A 36 4.34 5.54 0.45
N ALA A 37 3.73 4.49 -0.13
CA ALA A 37 3.41 4.44 -1.55
C ALA A 37 2.28 5.41 -1.95
N PHE A 38 1.20 5.45 -1.16
CA PHE A 38 0.04 6.29 -1.45
C PHE A 38 0.06 7.64 -0.72
N ARG A 39 1.10 7.89 0.08
CA ARG A 39 1.19 9.02 1.01
C ARG A 39 0.01 9.13 1.98
N SER A 40 -0.77 8.07 2.16
CA SER A 40 -1.95 8.03 3.04
C SER A 40 -1.72 7.05 4.20
N PRO A 41 -1.44 7.54 5.43
CA PRO A 41 -1.15 6.66 6.55
C PRO A 41 -2.36 5.80 6.95
N VAL A 42 -3.58 6.37 6.87
CA VAL A 42 -4.81 5.65 7.24
C VAL A 42 -5.18 4.60 6.19
N GLY A 43 -5.04 4.92 4.89
CA GLY A 43 -5.32 3.97 3.82
C GLY A 43 -4.41 2.75 3.87
N GLY A 44 -3.12 2.95 4.11
CA GLY A 44 -2.17 1.84 4.28
C GLY A 44 -2.51 0.92 5.44
N VAL A 45 -2.95 1.47 6.58
CA VAL A 45 -3.33 0.68 7.76
C VAL A 45 -4.58 -0.16 7.48
N ILE A 46 -5.61 0.41 6.86
CA ILE A 46 -6.84 -0.32 6.55
C ILE A 46 -6.55 -1.47 5.57
N TRP A 47 -5.73 -1.22 4.55
CA TRP A 47 -5.31 -2.26 3.61
C TRP A 47 -4.53 -3.39 4.30
N ALA A 48 -3.65 -3.06 5.24
CA ALA A 48 -2.97 -4.07 6.03
C ALA A 48 -3.93 -4.89 6.90
N PHE A 49 -5.01 -4.29 7.40
CA PHE A 49 -6.03 -5.00 8.16
C PHE A 49 -6.90 -5.91 7.28
N GLU A 50 -7.26 -5.46 6.08
CA GLU A 50 -8.04 -6.21 5.12
C GLU A 50 -7.35 -7.51 4.70
N GLU A 51 -6.03 -7.48 4.48
CA GLU A 51 -5.28 -8.61 3.94
C GLU A 51 -4.55 -9.44 5.03
N PHE A 52 -4.04 -8.82 6.11
CA PHE A 52 -3.08 -9.47 7.02
C PHE A 52 -3.54 -9.65 8.46
N ALA A 53 -4.61 -8.98 8.90
CA ALA A 53 -5.02 -9.00 10.30
C ALA A 53 -6.34 -9.76 10.51
N GLY A 54 -6.22 -11.08 10.74
CA GLY A 54 -7.37 -11.90 11.17
C GLY A 54 -7.86 -11.60 12.59
N PHE A 55 -7.18 -10.75 13.36
CA PHE A 55 -7.62 -10.32 14.69
C PHE A 55 -7.44 -8.81 14.86
N TRP A 56 -8.52 -8.13 15.22
CA TRP A 56 -8.50 -6.72 15.56
C TRP A 56 -8.08 -6.54 17.02
N SER A 57 -6.97 -5.84 17.25
CA SER A 57 -6.53 -5.46 18.60
C SER A 57 -6.05 -4.01 18.57
N GLN A 58 -6.48 -3.22 19.57
CA GLN A 58 -6.13 -1.80 19.68
C GLN A 58 -4.62 -1.58 19.75
N GLU A 59 -3.89 -2.49 20.38
CA GLU A 59 -2.43 -2.47 20.44
C GLU A 59 -1.79 -2.69 19.06
N THR A 60 -2.37 -3.59 18.25
CA THR A 60 -1.88 -3.85 16.88
C THR A 60 -2.15 -2.67 15.98
N MET A 61 -3.34 -2.07 16.09
CA MET A 61 -3.73 -0.88 15.33
C MET A 61 -2.79 0.29 15.63
N GLY A 62 -2.52 0.57 16.91
CA GLY A 62 -1.60 1.65 17.30
C GLY A 62 -0.20 1.47 16.71
N ARG A 63 0.32 0.23 16.67
CA ARG A 63 1.62 -0.08 16.07
C ARG A 63 1.62 0.13 14.54
N CYS A 64 0.57 -0.30 13.85
CA CYS A 64 0.46 -0.13 12.40
C CYS A 64 0.33 1.35 12.02
N VAL A 65 -0.47 2.12 12.77
CA VAL A 65 -0.62 3.57 12.57
C VAL A 65 0.70 4.29 12.78
N MET A 66 1.44 3.99 13.86
CA MET A 66 2.74 4.60 14.11
C MET A 66 3.74 4.29 12.99
N ALA A 67 3.80 3.03 12.54
CA ALA A 67 4.67 2.62 11.44
C ALA A 67 4.31 3.34 10.12
N ALA A 68 3.03 3.46 9.80
CA ALA A 68 2.55 4.17 8.61
C ALA A 68 2.81 5.69 8.66
N LEU A 69 2.66 6.33 9.83
CA LEU A 69 2.98 7.73 10.02
C LEU A 69 4.49 8.01 9.90
N CYS A 70 5.33 7.16 10.50
CA CYS A 70 6.78 7.28 10.34
C CYS A 70 7.20 7.10 8.86
N ALA A 71 6.62 6.14 8.15
CA ALA A 71 6.97 5.89 6.76
C ALA A 71 6.48 6.99 5.81
N THR A 72 5.26 7.49 5.99
CA THR A 72 4.71 8.61 5.20
C THR A 72 5.49 9.89 5.39
N THR A 73 5.81 10.24 6.65
CA THR A 73 6.64 11.42 6.95
C THR A 73 8.04 11.27 6.37
N THR A 74 8.67 10.10 6.52
CA THR A 74 9.98 9.83 5.90
C THR A 74 9.91 9.96 4.38
N ALA A 75 8.92 9.36 3.72
CA ALA A 75 8.74 9.46 2.27
C ALA A 75 8.53 10.92 1.81
N TRP A 76 7.84 11.73 2.62
CA TRP A 76 7.66 13.16 2.35
C TRP A 76 8.97 13.95 2.46
N TYR A 77 9.78 13.70 3.50
CA TYR A 77 11.08 14.36 3.68
C TYR A 77 12.09 14.01 2.58
N PHE A 78 12.17 12.73 2.17
CA PHE A 78 13.20 12.27 1.24
C PHE A 78 12.79 12.35 -0.24
N VAL A 79 11.49 12.34 -0.54
CA VAL A 79 10.97 12.46 -1.91
C VAL A 79 10.19 13.77 -2.03
N PRO A 80 10.86 14.92 -2.21
CA PRO A 80 10.15 16.17 -2.49
C PRO A 80 9.31 15.99 -3.77
N SER A 81 8.04 16.41 -3.75
CA SER A 81 7.23 16.41 -4.97
C SER A 81 7.92 17.27 -6.03
N GLN A 82 7.97 16.79 -7.28
CA GLN A 82 8.60 17.48 -8.41
C GLN A 82 7.92 18.80 -8.83
N GLY A 83 7.03 19.36 -7.99
CA GLY A 83 6.51 20.70 -8.11
C GLY A 83 6.96 21.53 -6.90
N LYS A 84 7.94 22.42 -7.15
CA LYS A 84 8.40 23.52 -6.28
C LYS A 84 8.74 23.15 -4.83
N LEU A 85 10.04 23.14 -4.53
CA LEU A 85 10.53 23.63 -3.23
C LEU A 85 10.19 25.14 -3.13
N SER A 86 8.92 25.48 -2.95
CA SER A 86 8.54 26.83 -2.54
C SER A 86 8.26 26.79 -1.05
N ASP A 87 9.32 27.03 -0.28
CA ASP A 87 9.41 27.75 1.00
C ASP A 87 8.40 27.55 2.14
N GLU A 88 7.38 26.72 1.99
CA GLU A 88 6.48 26.38 3.08
C GLU A 88 6.61 24.89 3.35
N MET A 89 7.67 24.55 4.09
CA MET A 89 7.51 23.53 5.12
C MET A 89 6.44 24.07 6.07
N SER A 90 5.17 23.90 5.69
CA SER A 90 4.05 24.40 6.46
C SER A 90 3.96 23.59 7.74
N LEU A 91 4.71 24.06 8.74
CA LEU A 91 4.48 23.88 10.17
C LEU A 91 3.03 24.25 10.59
N ARG A 92 2.23 24.77 9.65
CA ARG A 92 0.84 25.17 9.78
C ARG A 92 -0.19 24.05 9.53
N GLY A 93 0.20 22.78 9.65
CA GLY A 93 -0.73 21.68 9.88
C GLY A 93 -1.57 21.21 8.68
N THR A 94 -1.26 21.63 7.45
CA THR A 94 -1.89 21.07 6.24
C THR A 94 -0.94 20.07 5.61
N TYR A 95 -0.88 18.88 6.20
CA TYR A 95 -0.22 17.74 5.57
C TYR A 95 -1.06 17.31 4.37
N ASP A 96 -0.67 17.71 3.17
CA ASP A 96 -1.34 17.23 1.98
C ASP A 96 -0.84 15.83 1.63
N PHE A 97 -1.53 14.85 2.19
CA PHE A 97 -1.32 13.42 1.96
C PHE A 97 -1.92 12.94 0.62
N THR A 98 -2.52 13.83 -0.18
CA THR A 98 -3.20 13.42 -1.41
C THR A 98 -2.21 13.37 -2.58
N VAL A 99 -2.06 12.16 -3.15
CA VAL A 99 -1.37 11.95 -4.44
C VAL A 99 -2.24 12.44 -5.60
N ILE A 100 -3.56 12.49 -5.39
CA ILE A 100 -4.52 12.94 -6.38
C ILE A 100 -5.05 14.29 -5.93
N ARG A 101 -4.42 15.37 -6.40
CA ARG A 101 -5.15 16.63 -6.50
C ARG A 101 -6.19 16.41 -7.59
N MET A 102 -7.45 16.24 -7.20
CA MET A 102 -8.55 16.38 -8.14
C MET A 102 -8.63 17.86 -8.48
N GLU A 103 -7.67 18.35 -9.28
CA GLU A 103 -7.82 19.66 -9.91
C GLU A 103 -9.11 19.57 -10.74
N PRO A 104 -10.06 20.50 -10.53
CA PRO A 104 -11.24 20.54 -11.36
C PRO A 104 -10.81 20.56 -12.83
N LEU A 105 -11.50 19.80 -13.67
CA LEU A 105 -11.30 19.81 -15.13
C LEU A 105 -11.47 21.23 -15.75
N ALA A 106 -11.86 22.23 -14.94
CA ALA A 106 -11.84 23.64 -15.24
C ALA A 106 -10.67 24.34 -14.52
N HIS A 107 -9.69 24.73 -15.34
CA HIS A 107 -8.56 25.59 -15.03
C HIS A 107 -8.90 26.71 -14.01
N GLY A 108 -8.42 26.57 -12.77
CA GLY A 108 -8.21 27.70 -11.87
C GLY A 108 -9.37 28.19 -11.00
N GLN A 109 -10.43 27.41 -10.76
CA GLN A 109 -11.43 27.77 -9.74
C GLN A 109 -11.67 26.64 -8.74
N THR A 110 -11.55 26.94 -7.45
CA THR A 110 -12.00 26.10 -6.33
C THR A 110 -13.52 26.05 -6.31
N THR A 111 -14.11 25.32 -7.25
CA THR A 111 -15.55 25.03 -7.22
C THR A 111 -15.77 23.83 -6.31
N ASP A 112 -16.58 24.01 -5.27
CA ASP A 112 -17.01 22.93 -4.39
C ASP A 112 -17.53 21.74 -5.20
N ILE A 113 -16.87 20.59 -5.08
CA ILE A 113 -17.30 19.31 -5.64
C ILE A 113 -18.52 18.78 -4.87
N ASN A 114 -19.68 19.38 -5.11
CA ASN A 114 -20.93 18.97 -4.50
C ASN A 114 -21.53 17.79 -5.28
N VAL A 115 -21.39 16.58 -4.74
CA VAL A 115 -22.04 15.38 -5.28
C VAL A 115 -23.54 15.46 -5.01
N ARG A 116 -24.35 15.44 -6.07
CA ARG A 116 -25.82 15.44 -5.96
C ARG A 116 -26.32 14.00 -5.82
N LEU A 117 -27.42 13.80 -5.07
CA LEU A 117 -28.02 12.47 -4.84
C LEU A 117 -28.33 11.70 -6.13
N TRP A 118 -28.66 12.38 -7.23
CA TRP A 118 -28.96 11.75 -8.51
C TRP A 118 -27.71 11.21 -9.25
N GLU A 119 -26.50 11.62 -8.85
CA GLU A 119 -25.23 11.17 -9.45
C GLU A 119 -24.74 9.85 -8.86
N ILE A 120 -25.21 9.49 -7.66
CA ILE A 120 -24.92 8.23 -6.97
C ILE A 120 -25.17 6.99 -7.84
N PRO A 121 -26.32 6.82 -8.51
CA PRO A 121 -26.54 5.65 -9.38
C PRO A 121 -25.53 5.56 -10.53
N ILE A 122 -25.04 6.69 -11.05
CA ILE A 122 -24.02 6.70 -12.12
C ILE A 122 -22.69 6.20 -11.55
N PHE A 123 -22.30 6.62 -10.35
CA PHE A 123 -21.09 6.11 -9.69
C PHE A 123 -21.18 4.61 -9.39
N ILE A 124 -22.36 4.10 -9.02
CA ILE A 124 -22.58 2.66 -8.84
C ILE A 124 -22.36 1.92 -10.15
N LEU A 125 -22.90 2.42 -11.28
CA LEU A 125 -22.69 1.79 -12.59
C LEU A 125 -21.20 1.77 -12.98
N ILE A 126 -20.48 2.87 -12.79
CA ILE A 126 -19.03 2.93 -13.02
C ILE A 126 -18.29 1.91 -12.13
N GLY A 127 -18.71 1.77 -10.86
CA GLY A 127 -18.17 0.76 -9.95
C GLY A 127 -18.39 -0.68 -10.44
N ILE A 128 -19.57 -0.99 -10.99
CA ILE A 128 -19.86 -2.31 -11.57
C ILE A 128 -18.98 -2.58 -12.80
N PHE A 129 -18.83 -1.59 -13.69
CA PHE A 129 -17.95 -1.72 -14.86
C PHE A 129 -16.48 -1.89 -14.44
N GLY A 130 -16.00 -1.11 -13.47
CA GLY A 130 -14.65 -1.26 -12.94
C GLY A 130 -14.41 -2.61 -12.27
N GLY A 131 -15.37 -3.08 -11.46
CA GLY A 131 -15.30 -4.37 -10.78
C GLY A 131 -15.32 -5.56 -11.74
N THR A 132 -16.15 -5.52 -12.78
CA THR A 132 -16.20 -6.57 -13.81
C THR A 132 -14.92 -6.62 -14.64
N GLN A 133 -14.38 -5.46 -15.05
CA GLN A 133 -13.11 -5.38 -15.76
C GLN A 133 -11.93 -5.87 -14.88
N GLY A 134 -11.91 -5.49 -13.60
CA GLY A 134 -10.91 -5.97 -12.65
C GLY A 134 -10.98 -7.49 -12.42
N GLY A 135 -12.19 -8.03 -12.25
CA GLY A 135 -12.42 -9.47 -12.11
C GLY A 135 -11.98 -10.25 -13.35
N ALA A 136 -12.31 -9.75 -14.55
CA ALA A 136 -11.84 -10.34 -15.81
C ALA A 136 -10.31 -10.35 -15.90
N PHE A 137 -9.65 -9.25 -15.51
CA PHE A 137 -8.19 -9.16 -15.48
C PHE A 137 -7.56 -10.19 -14.54
N VAL A 138 -8.11 -10.38 -13.34
CA VAL A 138 -7.62 -11.38 -12.37
C VAL A 138 -7.79 -12.80 -12.88
N MET A 139 -8.92 -13.10 -13.54
CA MET A 139 -9.15 -14.42 -14.14
C MET A 139 -8.16 -14.71 -15.28
N ILE A 140 -7.99 -13.76 -16.20
CA ILE A 140 -7.09 -13.93 -17.35
C ILE A 140 -5.64 -14.06 -16.87
N SER A 141 -5.19 -13.17 -15.99
CA SER A 141 -3.81 -13.13 -15.52
C SER A 141 -3.49 -14.28 -14.56
N GLY A 142 -4.36 -14.54 -13.59
CA GLY A 142 -4.16 -15.51 -12.53
C GLY A 142 -4.52 -16.93 -12.94
N ALA A 143 -5.74 -17.16 -13.42
CA ALA A 143 -6.22 -18.51 -13.69
C ALA A 143 -5.74 -19.06 -15.04
N TRP A 144 -5.62 -18.21 -16.07
CA TRP A 144 -5.19 -18.66 -17.39
C TRP A 144 -3.69 -18.51 -17.62
N LEU A 145 -3.16 -17.29 -17.49
CA LEU A 145 -1.76 -17.02 -17.83
C LEU A 145 -0.78 -17.61 -16.82
N ALA A 146 -1.07 -17.60 -15.51
CA ALA A 146 -0.12 -18.10 -14.51
C ALA A 146 0.21 -19.61 -14.64
N PRO A 147 -0.74 -20.54 -14.83
CA PRO A 147 -0.41 -21.95 -15.04
C PRO A 147 0.23 -22.21 -16.41
N LEU A 148 -0.22 -21.54 -17.49
CA LEU A 148 0.43 -21.61 -18.80
C LEU A 148 1.90 -21.21 -18.71
N ARG A 149 2.16 -20.13 -17.99
CA ARG A 149 3.50 -19.60 -17.73
C ARG A 149 4.38 -20.57 -16.93
N LYS A 150 3.81 -21.32 -15.98
CA LYS A 150 4.54 -22.37 -15.24
C LYS A 150 4.89 -23.56 -16.14
N ARG A 151 4.00 -23.93 -17.08
CA ARG A 151 4.19 -25.05 -18.00
C ARG A 151 5.21 -24.75 -19.11
N ILE A 152 5.16 -23.54 -19.68
CA ILE A 152 6.01 -23.16 -20.82
C ILE A 152 7.44 -22.81 -20.39
N PHE A 153 7.64 -22.22 -19.21
CA PHE A 153 8.94 -21.66 -18.78
C PHE A 153 9.55 -22.40 -17.59
N ALA A 154 9.37 -23.72 -17.51
CA ALA A 154 9.98 -24.56 -16.47
C ALA A 154 11.52 -24.73 -16.61
N PHE A 155 12.15 -24.10 -17.61
CA PHE A 155 13.60 -24.15 -17.84
C PHE A 155 14.37 -23.12 -17.00
N GLU A 156 15.56 -23.49 -16.54
CA GLU A 156 16.44 -22.73 -15.63
C GLU A 156 16.79 -21.30 -16.14
N ASN A 157 16.90 -21.13 -17.46
CA ASN A 157 17.19 -19.84 -18.11
C ASN A 157 15.94 -19.08 -18.61
N GLY A 158 14.73 -19.58 -18.37
CA GLY A 158 13.47 -18.98 -18.87
C GLY A 158 13.13 -17.60 -18.29
N LYS A 159 13.82 -17.18 -17.23
CA LYS A 159 13.62 -15.88 -16.56
C LYS A 159 14.07 -14.69 -17.41
N TYR A 160 15.15 -14.85 -18.19
CA TYR A 160 15.72 -13.79 -19.05
C TYR A 160 14.87 -13.55 -20.31
N TYR A 161 14.41 -14.61 -20.97
CA TYR A 161 13.51 -14.52 -22.12
C TYR A 161 12.15 -13.90 -21.76
N ARG A 162 11.71 -14.04 -20.52
CA ARG A 162 10.49 -13.41 -20.01
C ARG A 162 10.65 -11.90 -19.84
N LEU A 163 11.80 -11.43 -19.38
CA LEU A 163 12.11 -10.00 -19.29
C LEU A 163 12.23 -9.36 -20.68
N ALA A 164 12.89 -10.05 -21.61
CA ALA A 164 13.00 -9.59 -23.00
C ALA A 164 11.64 -9.51 -23.70
N GLY A 165 10.77 -10.51 -23.49
CA GLY A 165 9.41 -10.49 -24.05
C GLY A 165 8.53 -9.39 -23.49
N VAL A 166 8.60 -9.09 -22.19
CA VAL A 166 7.87 -7.97 -21.59
C VAL A 166 8.42 -6.63 -22.06
N ALA A 167 9.75 -6.48 -22.15
CA ALA A 167 10.39 -5.25 -22.65
C ALA A 167 10.12 -4.99 -24.14
N LEU A 168 9.79 -6.01 -24.92
CA LEU A 168 9.40 -5.88 -26.34
C LEU A 168 7.93 -5.49 -26.54
N PHE A 169 7.07 -5.76 -25.54
CA PHE A 169 5.63 -5.49 -25.60
C PHE A 169 5.17 -4.31 -24.74
N THR A 170 6.10 -3.69 -23.99
CA THR A 170 5.86 -2.44 -23.24
C THR A 170 6.42 -1.27 -24.03
#